data_AF-A0AA43B271-F1
#
_entry.id   AF-A0AA43B271-F1
#
_cell.length_a   1.000
_cell.length_b   1.000
_cell.length_c   1.000
_cell.angle_alpha   90.00
_cell.angle_beta   90.00
_cell.angle_gamma   90.00
#
_symmetry.space_group_name_H-M   'P 1'
#
loop_
_entity.id
_entity.type
_entity.pdbx_description
1 polymer ?
#
loop_
_entity_poly.entity_id
_entity_poly.type
_entity_poly.pdbx_seq_one_letter_code
_entity_poly.pdbx_strand_id
1 'polypeptide(L)' 'MAQITVKLSLRVAWWVRWYLAGVGVAARLTGATLDITKVERWIRRGLSVHASSRPQRAARSR' A
#
# COMPACT_ATOMS: atom_id res chain seq x y z
N MET A 1 22.78 16.62 -4.15
CA MET A 1 21.41 16.05 -4.18
C MET A 1 21.04 15.64 -2.77
N ALA A 2 20.06 16.30 -2.14
CA ALA A 2 19.63 15.96 -0.78
C ALA A 2 18.84 14.65 -0.79
N GLN A 3 19.27 13.65 0.00
CA GLN A 3 18.62 12.35 0.08
C GLN A 3 17.57 12.36 1.20
N ILE A 4 16.30 12.41 0.82
CA ILE A 4 15.17 12.32 1.76
C ILE A 4 14.80 10.86 1.93
N THR A 5 15.15 10.26 3.08
CA THR A 5 14.73 8.89 3.41
C THR A 5 13.34 8.90 4.02
N VAL A 6 12.32 8.55 3.22
CA VAL A 6 10.95 8.36 3.70
C VAL A 6 10.77 6.90 4.08
N LYS A 7 10.42 6.61 5.35
CA LYS A 7 10.01 5.26 5.75
C LYS A 7 8.50 5.14 5.57
N LEU A 8 8.08 4.33 4.59
CA LEU A 8 6.68 3.92 4.45
C LEU A 8 6.46 2.61 5.22
N SER A 9 5.60 2.65 6.22
CA SER A 9 5.07 1.46 6.88
C SER A 9 3.67 1.19 6.35
N LEU A 10 3.51 0.06 5.65
CA LEU A 10 2.24 -0.39 5.10
C LEU A 10 1.63 -1.42 6.04
N ARG A 11 0.51 -1.08 6.72
CA ARG A 11 -0.29 -2.05 7.46
C ARG A 11 -1.42 -2.56 6.58
N VAL A 12 -1.38 -3.85 6.27
CA VAL A 12 -2.43 -4.55 5.52
C VAL A 12 -3.43 -5.13 6.51
N ALA A 13 -4.70 -4.75 6.43
CA ALA A 13 -5.74 -5.39 7.21
C ALA A 13 -5.91 -6.86 6.78
N TRP A 14 -6.10 -7.75 7.75
CA TRP A 14 -6.12 -9.19 7.52
C TRP A 14 -7.17 -9.63 6.47
N TRP A 15 -8.32 -8.95 6.42
CA TRP A 15 -9.42 -9.23 5.47
C TRP A 15 -9.04 -8.92 4.02
N VAL A 16 -8.13 -7.97 3.78
CA VAL A 16 -7.64 -7.61 2.44
C VAL A 16 -6.92 -8.79 1.80
N ARG A 17 -6.25 -9.61 2.60
CA ARG A 17 -5.51 -10.78 2.13
C ARG A 17 -6.45 -11.83 1.56
N TRP A 18 -7.55 -12.09 2.26
CA TRP A 18 -8.60 -13.00 1.79
C TRP A 18 -9.36 -12.43 0.59
N TYR A 19 -9.64 -11.13 0.58
CA TYR A 19 -10.25 -10.45 -0.57
C TYR A 19 -9.37 -10.57 -1.82
N LEU A 20 -8.07 -10.26 -1.73
CA LEU A 20 -7.11 -10.40 -2.84
C LEU A 20 -7.02 -11.84 -3.34
N ALA A 21 -7.04 -12.83 -2.45
CA ALA A 21 -7.03 -14.23 -2.83
C ALA A 21 -8.30 -14.60 -3.63
N GLY A 22 -9.49 -14.23 -3.13
CA GLY A 22 -10.75 -14.47 -3.84
C GLY A 22 -10.83 -13.75 -5.17
N VAL A 23 -10.36 -12.50 -5.22
CA VAL A 23 -10.30 -11.68 -6.43
C VAL A 23 -9.30 -12.27 -7.44
N GLY A 24 -8.14 -12.74 -7.01
CA GLY A 24 -7.15 -13.40 -7.89
C GLY A 24 -7.65 -14.73 -8.44
N VAL A 25 -8.37 -15.51 -7.64
CA VAL A 25 -9.05 -16.74 -8.09
C VAL A 25 -10.16 -16.40 -9.08
N ALA A 26 -10.98 -15.38 -8.81
CA ALA A 26 -12.01 -14.92 -9.74
C ALA A 26 -11.39 -14.40 -11.05
N ALA A 27 -10.27 -13.68 -10.99
CA ALA A 27 -9.54 -13.24 -12.18
C ALA A 27 -9.11 -14.43 -13.06
N ARG A 28 -8.60 -15.49 -12.42
CA ARG A 28 -8.19 -16.72 -13.11
C ARG A 28 -9.36 -17.52 -13.67
N LEU A 29 -10.48 -17.57 -12.95
CA LEU A 29 -11.65 -18.33 -13.37
C LEU A 29 -12.43 -17.64 -14.49
N THR A 30 -12.59 -16.32 -14.41
CA THR A 30 -13.43 -15.56 -15.34
C THR A 30 -12.68 -15.19 -16.61
N GLY A 31 -11.34 -15.16 -16.60
CA GLY A 31 -10.51 -14.73 -17.75
C GLY A 31 -10.74 -13.26 -18.15
N ALA A 32 -11.57 -12.52 -17.41
CA ALA A 32 -11.93 -11.15 -17.67
C ALA A 32 -10.89 -10.20 -17.06
N THR A 33 -10.60 -9.12 -17.79
CA THR A 33 -9.73 -8.05 -17.31
C THR A 33 -10.33 -7.46 -16.04
N LEU A 34 -9.67 -7.77 -14.94
CA LEU A 34 -10.07 -7.33 -13.62
C LEU A 34 -10.02 -5.79 -13.57
N ASP A 35 -11.09 -5.16 -13.09
CA ASP A 35 -11.08 -3.70 -12.89
C ASP A 35 -10.17 -3.35 -11.70
N ILE A 36 -8.90 -3.10 -12.03
CA ILE A 36 -7.83 -2.77 -11.09
C ILE A 36 -8.21 -1.52 -10.27
N THR A 37 -8.91 -0.56 -10.86
CA THR A 37 -9.38 0.67 -10.20
C THR A 37 -10.33 0.38 -9.04
N LYS A 38 -11.26 -0.55 -9.25
CA LYS A 38 -12.23 -0.95 -8.21
C LYS A 38 -11.53 -1.73 -7.09
N VAL A 39 -10.62 -2.62 -7.45
CA VAL A 39 -9.81 -3.40 -6.52
C VAL A 39 -8.89 -2.51 -5.70
N GLU A 40 -8.25 -1.52 -6.32
CA GLU A 40 -7.40 -0.53 -5.66
C GLU A 40 -8.17 0.27 -4.61
N ARG A 41 -9.42 0.66 -4.89
CA ARG A 41 -10.25 1.39 -3.92
C ARG A 41 -10.56 0.57 -2.66
N TRP A 42 -10.78 -0.74 -2.81
CA TRP A 42 -10.99 -1.65 -1.68
C TRP A 42 -9.69 -1.92 -0.92
N ILE A 43 -8.59 -2.12 -1.63
CA ILE A 43 -7.26 -2.29 -1.04
C ILE A 43 -6.86 -1.03 -0.26
N ARG A 44 -7.05 0.18 -0.80
CA ARG A 44 -6.80 1.45 -0.10
C ARG A 44 -7.62 1.60 1.18
N ARG A 45 -8.85 1.08 1.23
CA ARG A 45 -9.66 1.05 2.46
C ARG A 45 -9.09 0.14 3.55
N GLY A 46 -8.44 -0.95 3.16
CA GLY A 46 -7.83 -1.89 4.10
C GLY A 46 -6.32 -1.69 4.31
N LEU A 47 -5.69 -0.77 3.58
CA LEU A 47 -4.30 -0.36 3.76
C LEU A 47 -4.24 0.87 4.66
N SER A 48 -3.69 0.71 5.85
CA SER A 48 -3.25 1.85 6.64
C SER A 48 -1.81 2.18 6.26
N VAL A 49 -1.63 3.30 5.55
CA VAL A 49 -0.31 3.80 5.19
C VAL A 49 0.17 4.74 6.29
N HIS A 50 1.26 4.38 6.95
CA HIS A 50 1.93 5.26 7.89
C HIS A 50 3.26 5.71 7.27
N ALA A 51 3.30 6.95 6.80
CA ALA A 51 4.51 7.57 6.29
C ALA A 51 5.18 8.33 7.44
N SER A 52 6.23 7.76 8.01
CA SER A 52 7.09 8.49 8.93
C SER A 52 8.21 9.13 8.11
N SER A 53 8.13 10.44 7.88
CA SER A 53 9.29 11.21 7.47
C SER A 53 10.11 11.46 8.73
N ARG A 54 11.32 10.91 8.81
CA ARG A 54 12.27 11.37 9.84
C ARG A 54 12.75 12.75 9.37
N PRO A 55 12.40 13.85 10.04
CA PRO A 55 12.92 15.15 9.63
C PRO A 55 14.44 15.11 9.81
N GLN A 56 15.18 15.25 8.72
CA GLN A 56 16.64 15.34 8.69
C GLN A 56 17.10 16.74 9.19
N ARG A 57 16.45 17.27 10.23
CA ARG A 57 16.62 18.66 10.72
C ARG A 57 17.49 18.75 11.98
N ALA A 58 18.23 17.71 12.33
CA ALA A 58 19.03 17.63 13.55
C ALA A 58 20.55 17.60 13.31
N ALA A 59 21.03 17.93 12.10
CA ALA A 59 22.46 17.83 11.76
C ALA A 59 23.07 19.13 11.23
N ARG A 60 22.60 20.30 11.70
CA ARG A 60 23.28 21.57 11.38
C ARG A 60 23.20 22.56 12.54
N SER A 61 23.83 22.19 13.65
CA SER A 61 24.27 23.14 14.68
C SER A 61 25.58 22.65 15.28
N ARG A 62 26.68 22.95 14.59
CA ARG A 62 28.02 23.11 15.17
C ARG A 62 28.89 23.84 14.17
#